data_AF-A0A1Y4LPS9-F1
#
_entry.id   AF-A0A1Y4LPS9-F1
#
_cell.length_a   1.000
_cell.length_b   1.000
_cell.length_c   1.000
_cell.angle_alpha   90.00
_cell.angle_beta   90.00
_cell.angle_gamma   90.00
#
_symmetry.space_group_name_H-M   'P 1'
#
loop_
_entity.id
_entity.type
_entity.pdbx_description
1 polymer ?
#
loop_
_entity_poly.entity_id
_entity_poly.type
_entity_poly.pdbx_seq_one_letter_code
_entity_poly.pdbx_strand_id
1 'polypeptide(L)'
;MNHFPELELSWPLLESDLAIDSDWAVFSVEYDYGESAAIILKQTAKGNFKIKCALFDPSEVNVTKALTKLGANSSGQICYQEFDLRTHYRPTAADRPLDGNVFCSELQKILTSCGKDEASIREMATLVFGLLAGYTSQYIYWQLAKLREKITDSNFRAPIFTARYTQSAWDVLSEIIENICPAQYCTSQSDRFYADLPRVIPTPLHAQNLTDKIALSVRYINDTEGTMKTLRSELPGQYSGAVVLIDGNGFLNAQLAEFQKHNIWCTQVFFRLPASKMPVDPLPLDARILTKCSLDWDGTLMQTAIAAFSKIHLYKKKKFREILSSAQEKVKRYSSRHSSDRLIGQKKDKYIQLLLTIECFADFVASLPNSPSRNELAAEWSYLLLPGCCDRPRQTCPLEERTSITQADYPDLWQAGMERLFSPEMLHRYQAVGANEICDDVFPDEPEQAVWGYWRNVKKYGKRAGFRALYIPEQTLYDHFDEIFPILCDCYNLLKYIRKHAPAYLHTAKTANLRVACDHHRQTPCIILRIDDIPFLSQDAKQHIEAVFTYIPGSD
;
A
#
# COMPACT_ATOMS: atom_id res chain seq x y z
N MET A 1 29.12 -23.07 -14.66
CA MET A 1 29.89 -22.38 -15.73
C MET A 1 29.39 -20.95 -15.75
N ASN A 2 30.15 -20.09 -15.09
CA ASN A 2 29.86 -18.68 -14.89
C ASN A 2 30.65 -17.89 -15.93
N HIS A 3 29.96 -17.23 -16.85
CA HIS A 3 30.45 -16.07 -17.59
C HIS A 3 29.20 -15.32 -18.09
N PHE A 4 28.74 -14.36 -17.31
CA PHE A 4 27.98 -13.25 -17.90
C PHE A 4 29.04 -12.30 -18.45
N PRO A 5 29.11 -12.07 -19.78
CA PRO A 5 29.86 -10.93 -20.25
C PRO A 5 29.15 -9.70 -19.70
N GLU A 6 29.93 -8.82 -19.08
CA GLU A 6 29.55 -7.44 -18.86
C GLU A 6 29.01 -6.91 -20.20
N LEU A 7 27.69 -6.71 -20.26
CA LEU A 7 27.10 -5.80 -21.23
C LEU A 7 27.51 -4.41 -20.75
N GLU A 8 28.75 -4.03 -21.03
CA GLU A 8 29.08 -2.63 -21.26
C GLU A 8 28.10 -2.15 -22.34
N LEU A 9 27.04 -1.48 -21.91
CA LEU A 9 26.38 -0.49 -22.74
C LEU A 9 27.39 0.65 -22.92
N SER A 10 28.38 0.42 -23.77
CA SER A 10 29.05 1.50 -24.48
C SER A 10 27.99 2.13 -25.37
N TRP A 11 27.22 3.05 -24.79
CA TRP A 11 26.51 4.02 -25.60
C TRP A 11 27.59 4.80 -26.34
N PRO A 12 27.61 4.83 -27.68
CA PRO A 12 28.22 5.96 -28.32
C PRO A 12 27.44 7.16 -27.80
N LEU A 13 28.11 8.06 -27.09
CA LEU A 13 27.69 9.46 -26.97
C LEU A 13 27.62 10.00 -28.40
N LEU A 14 26.50 9.74 -29.08
CA LEU A 14 26.11 10.46 -30.26
C LEU A 14 25.45 11.74 -29.75
N GLU A 15 26.31 12.72 -29.43
CA GLU A 15 25.98 14.14 -29.55
C GLU A 15 25.45 14.36 -30.97
N SER A 16 24.15 14.23 -31.15
CA SER A 16 23.44 14.78 -32.31
C SER A 16 22.23 15.53 -31.79
N ASP A 17 22.56 16.59 -31.04
CA ASP A 17 21.67 17.71 -30.82
C ASP A 17 21.17 18.21 -32.19
N LEU A 18 19.91 18.63 -32.22
CA LEU A 18 19.28 19.15 -33.43
C LEU A 18 20.02 20.41 -33.92
N ALA A 19 20.89 20.25 -34.91
CA ALA A 19 21.13 21.29 -35.92
C ALA A 19 19.90 21.26 -36.84
N ILE A 20 18.88 22.07 -36.53
CA ILE A 20 17.69 22.15 -37.36
C ILE A 20 18.03 23.02 -38.57
N ASP A 21 18.63 22.44 -39.60
CA ASP A 21 18.94 23.14 -40.87
C ASP A 21 17.68 23.45 -41.71
N SER A 22 16.49 23.33 -41.12
CA SER A 22 15.20 23.43 -41.78
C SER A 22 14.27 24.43 -41.08
N ASP A 23 13.59 25.28 -41.85
CA ASP A 23 12.63 26.26 -41.32
C ASP A 23 11.48 25.62 -40.51
N TRP A 24 11.22 24.33 -40.75
CA TRP A 24 10.17 23.53 -40.10
C TRP A 24 10.66 22.13 -39.73
N ALA A 25 10.33 21.69 -38.52
CA ALA A 25 10.48 20.29 -38.11
C ALA A 25 9.14 19.75 -37.60
N VAL A 26 8.79 18.54 -38.03
CA VAL A 26 7.59 17.83 -37.56
C VAL A 26 8.01 16.52 -36.90
N PHE A 27 7.51 16.34 -35.68
CA PHE A 27 7.73 15.15 -34.89
C PHE A 27 6.41 14.45 -34.64
N SER A 28 6.32 13.18 -35.03
CA SER A 28 5.20 12.32 -34.66
C SER A 28 5.50 11.65 -33.33
N VAL A 29 4.55 11.72 -32.41
CA VAL A 29 4.58 11.08 -31.09
C VAL A 29 3.46 10.06 -31.04
N GLU A 30 3.80 8.79 -30.84
CA GLU A 30 2.83 7.72 -30.62
C GLU A 30 2.75 7.42 -29.11
N TYR A 31 1.52 7.30 -28.59
CA TYR A 31 1.27 6.95 -27.20
C TYR A 31 0.80 5.49 -27.07
N ASP A 32 1.10 4.82 -25.94
CA ASP A 32 0.76 3.39 -25.75
C ASP A 32 -0.76 3.08 -25.78
N TYR A 33 -1.62 4.09 -25.69
CA TYR A 33 -3.07 3.95 -25.77
C TYR A 33 -3.62 4.14 -27.19
N GLY A 34 -2.74 4.20 -28.20
CA GLY A 34 -3.09 4.17 -29.62
C GLY A 34 -3.49 5.52 -30.22
N GLU A 35 -3.40 6.61 -29.46
CA GLU A 35 -3.45 7.96 -30.03
C GLU A 35 -2.04 8.39 -30.44
N SER A 36 -1.98 9.24 -31.47
CA SER A 36 -0.72 9.85 -31.92
C SER A 36 -0.92 11.35 -32.10
N ALA A 37 0.15 12.11 -31.94
CA ALA A 37 0.15 13.56 -32.03
C ALA A 37 1.33 14.07 -32.84
N ALA A 38 1.19 15.25 -33.43
CA ALA A 38 2.28 15.93 -34.12
C ALA A 38 2.76 17.15 -33.32
N ILE A 39 4.06 17.25 -33.09
CA ILE A 39 4.74 18.45 -32.60
C ILE A 39 5.39 19.14 -33.79
N ILE A 40 4.97 20.36 -34.08
CA ILE A 40 5.50 21.16 -35.18
C ILE A 40 6.35 22.28 -34.59
N LEU A 41 7.64 22.29 -34.91
CA LEU A 41 8.56 23.39 -34.60
C LEU A 41 8.72 24.28 -35.83
N LYS A 42 8.62 25.59 -35.62
CA LYS A 42 8.87 26.62 -36.63
C LYS A 42 10.03 27.51 -36.21
N GLN A 43 11.07 27.62 -37.03
CA GLN A 43 12.12 28.60 -36.79
C GLN A 43 11.59 30.02 -37.07
N THR A 44 11.90 30.95 -36.18
CA THR A 44 11.56 32.37 -36.34
C THR A 44 12.71 33.10 -37.01
N ALA A 45 12.43 34.27 -37.59
CA ALA A 45 13.45 35.13 -38.21
C ALA A 45 14.61 35.55 -37.28
N LYS A 46 14.49 35.30 -35.96
CA LYS A 46 15.54 35.56 -34.95
C LYS A 46 16.30 34.28 -34.55
N GLY A 47 16.14 33.17 -35.27
CA GLY A 47 16.76 31.87 -34.94
C GLY A 47 16.10 31.08 -33.81
N ASN A 48 15.13 31.66 -33.08
CA ASN A 48 14.38 30.95 -32.03
C ASN A 48 13.29 30.04 -32.62
N PHE A 49 12.93 28.95 -31.94
CA PHE A 49 11.81 28.09 -32.35
C PHE A 49 10.50 28.44 -31.64
N LYS A 50 9.38 28.31 -32.35
CA LYS A 50 8.03 28.26 -31.79
C LYS A 50 7.47 26.85 -31.91
N ILE A 51 6.83 26.36 -30.85
CA ILE A 51 6.18 25.06 -30.82
C ILE A 51 4.68 25.21 -31.10
N LYS A 52 4.12 24.32 -31.91
CA LYS A 52 2.68 24.13 -32.05
C LYS A 52 2.37 22.64 -32.02
N CYS A 53 1.43 22.27 -31.17
CA CYS A 53 0.98 20.89 -31.02
C CYS A 53 -0.33 20.68 -31.78
N ALA A 54 -0.50 19.49 -32.35
CA ALA A 54 -1.67 19.09 -33.08
C ALA A 54 -2.04 17.65 -32.71
N LEU A 55 -3.17 17.48 -32.02
CA LEU A 55 -3.77 16.18 -31.70
C LEU A 55 -4.61 15.72 -32.90
N PHE A 56 -4.00 15.05 -33.87
CA PHE A 56 -4.70 14.36 -34.95
C PHE A 56 -3.99 13.05 -35.22
N ASP A 57 -4.72 12.03 -35.69
CA ASP A 57 -4.13 10.84 -36.32
C ASP A 57 -3.14 11.34 -37.41
N PRO A 58 -1.81 11.13 -37.23
CA PRO A 58 -0.75 11.78 -38.00
C PRO A 58 -0.62 11.14 -39.37
N SER A 59 -1.73 10.96 -40.07
CA SER A 59 -1.71 10.74 -41.51
C SER A 59 -0.99 11.91 -42.17
N GLU A 60 -0.20 11.60 -43.19
CA GLU A 60 0.53 12.57 -44.01
C GLU A 60 -0.39 13.72 -44.49
N VAL A 61 -1.66 13.43 -44.74
CA VAL A 61 -2.70 14.40 -45.14
C VAL A 61 -3.01 15.42 -44.04
N ASN A 62 -3.10 15.00 -42.78
CA ASN A 62 -3.42 15.88 -41.66
C ASN A 62 -2.24 16.79 -41.32
N VAL A 63 -1.03 16.22 -41.32
CA VAL A 63 0.19 16.98 -41.09
C VAL A 63 0.41 18.01 -42.20
N THR A 64 0.24 17.61 -43.46
CA THR A 64 0.35 18.52 -44.61
C THR A 64 -0.65 19.67 -44.51
N LYS A 65 -1.93 19.39 -44.18
CA LYS A 65 -2.94 20.43 -43.96
C LYS A 65 -2.57 21.38 -42.81
N ALA A 66 -2.01 20.86 -41.72
CA ALA A 66 -1.57 21.67 -40.58
C ALA A 66 -0.41 22.59 -40.95
N LEU A 67 0.58 22.06 -41.69
CA LEU A 67 1.72 22.81 -42.21
C LEU A 67 1.32 23.89 -43.22
N THR A 68 0.39 23.59 -44.14
CA THR A 68 -0.15 24.59 -45.09
C THR A 68 -0.88 25.72 -44.35
N LYS A 69 -1.70 25.40 -43.34
CA LYS A 69 -2.35 26.42 -42.48
C LYS A 69 -1.34 27.30 -41.73
N LEU A 70 -0.14 26.78 -41.50
CA LEU A 70 0.95 27.48 -40.83
C LEU A 70 1.88 28.24 -41.79
N GLY A 71 1.63 28.14 -43.10
CA GLY A 71 2.33 28.85 -44.15
C GLY A 71 3.61 28.17 -44.65
N ALA A 72 3.75 26.85 -44.52
CA ALA A 72 4.82 26.10 -45.16
C ALA A 72 4.51 25.94 -46.67
N ASN A 73 5.38 26.48 -47.52
CA ASN A 73 5.11 26.61 -48.97
C ASN A 73 5.88 25.61 -49.86
N SER A 74 6.78 24.79 -49.31
CA SER A 74 7.54 23.80 -50.07
C SER A 74 7.97 22.61 -49.19
N SER A 75 7.89 21.40 -49.75
CA SER A 75 8.25 20.14 -49.07
C SER A 75 9.76 19.97 -48.82
N GLY A 76 10.59 20.78 -49.46
CA GLY A 76 12.06 20.66 -49.41
C GLY A 76 12.74 21.18 -48.13
N GLN A 77 12.00 21.82 -47.22
CA GLN A 77 12.53 22.40 -45.97
C GLN A 77 11.83 21.86 -44.71
N ILE A 78 11.25 20.67 -44.77
CA ILE A 78 10.55 20.06 -43.63
C ILE A 78 11.29 18.78 -43.22
N CYS A 79 11.81 18.76 -42.00
CA CYS A 79 12.34 17.54 -41.39
C CYS A 79 11.20 16.73 -40.73
N TYR A 80 11.06 15.45 -41.10
CA TYR A 80 10.12 14.51 -40.48
C TYR A 80 10.86 13.48 -39.65
N GLN A 81 10.44 13.30 -38.40
CA GLN A 81 10.96 12.25 -37.53
C GLN A 81 9.84 11.64 -36.67
N GLU A 82 9.89 10.32 -36.48
CA GLU A 82 8.96 9.58 -35.63
C GLU A 82 9.72 9.04 -34.41
N PHE A 83 9.11 9.11 -33.23
CA PHE A 83 9.72 8.61 -32.01
C PHE A 83 8.69 7.95 -31.07
N ASP A 84 9.15 6.91 -30.39
CA ASP A 84 8.45 6.23 -29.30
C ASP A 84 8.90 6.85 -27.97
N LEU A 85 7.94 7.35 -27.17
CA LEU A 85 8.21 7.92 -25.85
C LEU A 85 8.22 6.80 -24.81
N ARG A 86 9.37 6.62 -24.15
CA ARG A 86 9.49 5.61 -23.11
C ARG A 86 9.67 6.26 -21.76
N THR A 87 9.07 5.62 -20.75
CA THR A 87 9.32 5.97 -19.35
C THR A 87 10.64 5.36 -18.91
N HIS A 88 11.49 6.19 -18.34
CA HIS A 88 12.77 5.83 -17.75
C HIS A 88 12.81 6.21 -16.27
N TYR A 89 13.74 5.58 -15.55
CA TYR A 89 13.95 5.81 -14.12
C TYR A 89 15.30 6.46 -13.92
N ARG A 90 15.35 7.53 -13.13
CA ARG A 90 16.62 8.15 -12.78
C ARG A 90 17.44 7.15 -11.95
N PRO A 91 18.75 7.00 -12.20
CA PRO A 91 19.61 6.25 -11.31
C PRO A 91 19.47 6.80 -9.89
N THR A 92 18.99 6.00 -8.95
CA THR A 92 19.15 6.32 -7.53
C THR A 92 20.63 6.23 -7.19
N ALA A 93 21.13 7.19 -6.42
CA ALA A 93 22.53 7.21 -6.05
C ALA A 93 22.91 5.91 -5.29
N ALA A 94 24.07 5.37 -5.69
CA ALA A 94 24.78 4.19 -5.20
C ALA A 94 24.50 2.87 -5.93
N ASP A 95 25.58 2.34 -6.51
CA ASP A 95 25.86 0.93 -6.85
C ASP A 95 25.81 0.02 -5.61
N ARG A 96 24.76 0.13 -4.79
CA ARG A 96 24.58 -0.72 -3.62
C ARG A 96 24.08 -2.07 -4.15
N PRO A 97 24.84 -3.16 -3.99
CA PRO A 97 24.38 -4.47 -4.43
C PRO A 97 23.09 -4.81 -3.68
N LEU A 98 22.06 -5.20 -4.44
CA LEU A 98 20.79 -5.64 -3.87
C LEU A 98 20.99 -7.01 -3.21
N ASP A 99 20.69 -7.09 -1.91
CA ASP A 99 20.61 -8.34 -1.16
C ASP A 99 19.14 -8.67 -0.91
N GLY A 100 18.74 -9.89 -1.24
CA GLY A 100 17.35 -10.33 -1.15
C GLY A 100 16.81 -10.41 0.27
N ASN A 101 17.64 -10.78 1.26
CA ASN A 101 17.20 -10.82 2.66
C ASN A 101 17.05 -9.41 3.23
N VAL A 102 18.02 -8.53 2.96
CA VAL A 102 17.94 -7.12 3.38
C VAL A 102 16.71 -6.46 2.76
N PHE A 103 16.49 -6.66 1.45
CA PHE A 103 15.31 -6.15 0.76
C PHE A 103 14.01 -6.69 1.37
N CYS A 104 13.91 -8.00 1.63
CA CYS A 104 12.71 -8.59 2.23
C CYS A 104 12.44 -8.03 3.63
N SER A 105 13.49 -7.78 4.42
CA SER A 105 13.37 -7.16 5.74
C SER A 105 12.78 -5.75 5.65
N GLU A 106 13.31 -4.90 4.75
CA GLU A 106 12.79 -3.54 4.55
C GLU A 106 11.36 -3.54 3.99
N LEU A 107 11.04 -4.43 3.05
CA LEU A 107 9.67 -4.60 2.58
C LEU A 107 8.73 -5.02 3.71
N GLN A 108 9.17 -5.90 4.62
CA GLN A 108 8.36 -6.31 5.76
C GLN A 108 8.08 -5.15 6.73
N LYS A 109 9.07 -4.26 6.96
CA LYS A 109 8.87 -3.04 7.74
C LYS A 109 7.79 -2.15 7.11
N ILE A 110 7.83 -1.97 5.78
CA ILE A 110 6.80 -1.21 5.06
C ILE A 110 5.41 -1.85 5.22
N LEU A 111 5.31 -3.16 5.03
CA LEU A 111 4.04 -3.89 5.13
C LEU A 111 3.44 -3.86 6.53
N THR A 112 4.26 -3.67 7.57
CA THR A 112 3.85 -3.63 8.99
C THR A 112 3.84 -2.22 9.57
N SER A 113 4.13 -1.21 8.75
CA SER A 113 4.31 0.18 9.14
C SER A 113 3.12 0.80 9.86
N CYS A 114 1.91 0.37 9.51
CA CYS A 114 0.65 0.87 10.08
C CYS A 114 0.09 -0.04 11.20
N GLY A 115 0.78 -1.14 11.52
CA GLY A 115 0.34 -2.15 12.49
C GLY A 115 0.69 -3.58 12.06
N LYS A 116 0.79 -4.48 13.04
CA LYS A 116 1.04 -5.92 12.80
C LYS A 116 -0.24 -6.75 12.66
N ASP A 117 -1.42 -6.15 12.80
CA ASP A 117 -2.69 -6.84 12.64
C ASP A 117 -3.00 -7.12 11.15
N GLU A 118 -3.79 -8.16 10.91
CA GLU A 118 -4.14 -8.63 9.57
C GLU A 118 -4.81 -7.54 8.70
N ALA A 119 -5.60 -6.63 9.27
CA ALA A 119 -6.29 -5.59 8.50
C ALA A 119 -5.30 -4.50 8.06
N SER A 120 -4.47 -4.00 8.97
CA SER A 120 -3.44 -3.00 8.67
C SER A 120 -2.43 -3.51 7.65
N ILE A 121 -1.95 -4.76 7.81
CA ILE A 121 -1.01 -5.36 6.86
C ILE A 121 -1.65 -5.57 5.50
N ARG A 122 -2.90 -6.05 5.45
CA ARG A 122 -3.62 -6.24 4.18
C ARG A 122 -3.78 -4.94 3.42
N GLU A 123 -4.08 -3.86 4.12
CA GLU A 123 -4.24 -2.54 3.52
C GLU A 123 -2.91 -2.02 2.95
N MET A 124 -1.82 -2.13 3.71
CA MET A 124 -0.47 -1.80 3.25
C MET A 124 -0.02 -2.69 2.09
N ALA A 125 -0.29 -4.00 2.14
CA ALA A 125 -0.03 -4.92 1.05
C ALA A 125 -0.82 -4.54 -0.21
N THR A 126 -2.09 -4.17 -0.07
CA THR A 126 -2.92 -3.73 -1.20
C THR A 126 -2.34 -2.46 -1.83
N LEU A 127 -1.89 -1.50 -1.01
CA LEU A 127 -1.20 -0.29 -1.49
C LEU A 127 0.11 -0.66 -2.21
N VAL A 128 1.07 -1.30 -1.52
CA VAL A 128 2.42 -1.57 -2.05
C VAL A 128 2.37 -2.43 -3.32
N PHE A 129 1.63 -3.54 -3.32
CA PHE A 129 1.49 -4.37 -4.52
C PHE A 129 0.70 -3.66 -5.62
N GLY A 130 -0.18 -2.72 -5.27
CA GLY A 130 -0.82 -1.80 -6.19
C GLY A 130 0.15 -0.83 -6.86
N LEU A 131 1.08 -0.25 -6.10
CA LEU A 131 2.15 0.60 -6.65
C LEU A 131 3.04 -0.23 -7.59
N LEU A 132 3.42 -1.44 -7.17
CA LEU A 132 4.19 -2.36 -8.01
C LEU A 132 3.46 -2.75 -9.30
N ALA A 133 2.12 -2.82 -9.28
CA ALA A 133 1.33 -3.13 -10.47
C ALA A 133 1.47 -2.06 -11.56
N GLY A 134 1.85 -0.82 -11.22
CA GLY A 134 2.15 0.23 -12.19
C GLY A 134 3.25 -0.20 -13.17
N TYR A 135 4.22 -0.99 -12.69
CA TYR A 135 5.37 -1.47 -13.47
C TYR A 135 5.08 -2.78 -14.25
N THR A 136 4.00 -3.49 -13.94
CA THR A 136 3.72 -4.84 -14.51
C THR A 136 2.46 -4.88 -15.37
N SER A 137 1.54 -3.91 -15.24
CA SER A 137 0.19 -3.98 -15.81
C SER A 137 0.18 -4.14 -17.32
N GLN A 138 1.00 -3.38 -18.04
CA GLN A 138 1.10 -3.47 -19.50
C GLN A 138 1.58 -4.87 -19.95
N TYR A 139 2.58 -5.42 -19.26
CA TYR A 139 3.04 -6.78 -19.50
C TYR A 139 1.94 -7.81 -19.24
N ILE A 140 1.27 -7.74 -18.08
CA ILE A 140 0.18 -8.64 -17.71
C ILE A 140 -0.92 -8.61 -18.77
N TYR A 141 -1.31 -7.41 -19.21
CA TYR A 141 -2.29 -7.22 -20.29
C TYR A 141 -1.87 -7.97 -21.56
N TRP A 142 -0.64 -7.78 -22.02
CA TRP A 142 -0.15 -8.47 -23.21
C TRP A 142 -0.12 -9.99 -23.07
N GLN A 143 0.16 -10.52 -21.87
CA GLN A 143 0.10 -11.97 -21.64
C GLN A 143 -1.34 -12.49 -21.65
N LEU A 144 -2.28 -11.77 -21.01
CA LEU A 144 -3.70 -12.11 -21.02
C LEU A 144 -4.29 -12.06 -22.44
N ALA A 145 -3.95 -11.04 -23.22
CA ALA A 145 -4.37 -10.90 -24.61
C ALA A 145 -3.85 -12.06 -25.48
N LYS A 146 -2.59 -12.46 -25.30
CA LYS A 146 -2.01 -13.65 -25.99
C LYS A 146 -2.74 -14.94 -25.62
N LEU A 147 -3.20 -15.06 -24.38
CA LEU A 147 -3.99 -16.20 -23.92
C LEU A 147 -5.47 -16.13 -24.29
N ARG A 148 -5.93 -14.99 -24.84
CA ARG A 148 -7.35 -14.71 -25.15
C ARG A 148 -8.25 -14.83 -23.92
N GLU A 149 -7.74 -14.42 -22.77
CA GLU A 149 -8.49 -14.42 -21.51
C GLU A 149 -9.57 -13.34 -21.53
N LYS A 150 -10.79 -13.66 -21.06
CA LYS A 150 -11.92 -12.71 -21.02
C LYS A 150 -11.69 -11.50 -20.10
N ILE A 151 -10.63 -11.52 -19.28
CA ILE A 151 -10.23 -10.41 -18.41
C ILE A 151 -9.83 -9.17 -19.25
N THR A 152 -9.58 -9.33 -20.56
CA THR A 152 -9.20 -8.25 -21.49
C THR A 152 -10.36 -7.46 -22.09
N ASP A 153 -11.54 -7.44 -21.48
CA ASP A 153 -12.54 -6.43 -21.86
C ASP A 153 -11.91 -5.03 -21.72
N SER A 154 -12.40 -4.03 -22.48
CA SER A 154 -11.80 -2.69 -22.70
C SER A 154 -11.43 -1.85 -21.46
N ASN A 155 -11.58 -2.39 -20.26
CA ASN A 155 -11.36 -1.77 -18.96
C ASN A 155 -10.13 -2.30 -18.22
N PHE A 156 -9.37 -3.29 -18.73
CA PHE A 156 -8.14 -3.73 -18.06
C PHE A 156 -7.09 -2.62 -18.06
N ARG A 157 -6.61 -2.27 -16.87
CA ARG A 157 -5.68 -1.15 -16.65
C ARG A 157 -4.94 -1.31 -15.33
N ALA A 158 -3.92 -0.50 -15.08
CA ALA A 158 -3.25 -0.44 -13.79
C ALA A 158 -4.22 0.02 -12.67
N PRO A 159 -4.03 -0.42 -11.41
CA PRO A 159 -4.92 -0.08 -10.31
C PRO A 159 -5.06 1.42 -10.07
N ILE A 160 -6.28 1.86 -9.76
CA ILE A 160 -6.56 3.21 -9.29
C ILE A 160 -6.97 3.12 -7.82
N PHE A 161 -6.38 3.96 -6.98
CA PHE A 161 -6.67 4.08 -5.56
C PHE A 161 -7.35 5.41 -5.25
N THR A 162 -8.20 5.41 -4.22
CA THR A 162 -8.74 6.64 -3.63
C THR A 162 -8.53 6.65 -2.13
N ALA A 163 -7.97 7.73 -1.61
CA ALA A 163 -7.83 7.96 -0.17
C ALA A 163 -8.70 9.13 0.26
N ARG A 164 -9.49 8.93 1.33
CA ARG A 164 -10.27 10.00 1.95
C ARG A 164 -9.36 10.95 2.72
N TYR A 165 -9.84 12.17 2.93
CA TYR A 165 -9.12 13.15 3.75
C TYR A 165 -9.04 12.69 5.21
N THR A 166 -7.83 12.67 5.73
CA THR A 166 -7.51 12.65 7.16
C THR A 166 -6.35 13.61 7.39
N GLN A 167 -6.21 14.11 8.62
CA GLN A 167 -5.04 14.91 9.03
C GLN A 167 -3.79 14.02 8.86
N SER A 168 -2.72 14.55 8.24
CA SER A 168 -1.44 13.89 7.88
C SER A 168 -1.39 12.81 6.79
N ALA A 169 -2.51 12.24 6.32
CA ALA A 169 -2.43 11.15 5.32
C ALA A 169 -1.83 11.55 3.96
N TRP A 170 -1.93 12.83 3.56
CA TRP A 170 -1.27 13.30 2.34
C TRP A 170 0.25 13.19 2.45
N ASP A 171 0.80 13.68 3.56
CA ASP A 171 2.24 13.72 3.80
C ASP A 171 2.79 12.29 3.87
N VAL A 172 2.11 11.41 4.61
CA VAL A 172 2.46 9.99 4.71
C VAL A 172 2.39 9.28 3.35
N LEU A 173 1.33 9.46 2.57
CA LEU A 173 1.22 8.84 1.24
C LEU A 173 2.28 9.37 0.27
N SER A 174 2.56 10.67 0.34
CA SER A 174 3.59 11.32 -0.47
C SER A 174 4.95 10.73 -0.15
N GLU A 175 5.28 10.61 1.14
CA GLU A 175 6.54 10.04 1.61
C GLU A 175 6.67 8.55 1.26
N ILE A 176 5.62 7.75 1.41
CA ILE A 176 5.59 6.35 0.96
C ILE A 176 5.90 6.26 -0.54
N ILE A 177 5.21 7.05 -1.37
CA ILE A 177 5.35 6.97 -2.83
C ILE A 177 6.71 7.50 -3.27
N GLU A 178 7.22 8.57 -2.66
CA GLU A 178 8.54 9.11 -2.98
C GLU A 178 9.68 8.21 -2.51
N ASN A 179 9.50 7.45 -1.43
CA ASN A 179 10.50 6.51 -0.92
C ASN A 179 10.43 5.13 -1.55
N ILE A 180 9.29 4.70 -2.08
CA ILE A 180 9.14 3.37 -2.70
C ILE A 180 9.33 3.47 -4.21
N CYS A 181 8.63 4.39 -4.88
CA CYS A 181 8.60 4.44 -6.33
C CYS A 181 9.79 5.23 -6.88
N PRO A 182 10.59 4.71 -7.83
CA PRO A 182 11.70 5.47 -8.41
C PRO A 182 11.24 6.73 -9.14
N ALA A 183 12.08 7.76 -9.13
CA ALA A 183 11.85 8.99 -9.87
C ALA A 183 11.79 8.72 -11.38
N GLN A 184 10.80 9.30 -12.05
CA GLN A 184 10.44 8.99 -13.43
C GLN A 184 10.69 10.18 -14.36
N TYR A 185 11.06 9.87 -15.59
CA TYR A 185 11.05 10.82 -16.70
C TYR A 185 10.67 10.09 -17.97
N CYS A 186 9.96 10.75 -18.88
CA CYS A 186 9.84 10.28 -20.25
C CYS A 186 11.00 10.83 -21.06
N THR A 187 11.58 10.03 -21.94
CA THR A 187 12.50 10.53 -22.96
C THR A 187 12.31 9.80 -24.29
N SER A 188 12.70 10.45 -25.38
CA SER A 188 12.89 9.80 -26.68
C SER A 188 14.25 9.12 -26.76
N GLN A 189 14.46 8.15 -27.67
CA GLN A 189 15.75 7.45 -27.85
C GLN A 189 16.98 8.36 -28.08
N SER A 190 16.76 9.61 -28.51
CA SER A 190 17.79 10.63 -28.75
C SER A 190 17.89 11.69 -27.65
N ASP A 191 17.19 11.52 -26.52
CA ASP A 191 17.05 12.50 -25.42
C ASP A 191 16.56 13.91 -25.83
N ARG A 192 15.99 14.02 -27.03
CA ARG A 192 15.45 15.26 -27.61
C ARG A 192 14.18 15.74 -26.93
N PHE A 193 13.28 14.80 -26.68
CA PHE A 193 12.06 15.03 -25.91
C PHE A 193 12.26 14.53 -24.51
N TYR A 194 11.89 15.33 -23.53
CA TYR A 194 11.85 14.88 -22.16
C TYR A 194 10.62 15.42 -21.42
N ALA A 195 10.06 14.64 -20.51
CA ALA A 195 9.09 15.14 -19.52
C ALA A 195 9.55 14.69 -18.14
N ASP A 196 9.67 15.63 -17.21
CA ASP A 196 9.75 15.28 -15.80
C ASP A 196 8.37 14.79 -15.36
N LEU A 197 8.32 13.56 -14.86
CA LEU A 197 7.08 12.93 -14.40
C LEU A 197 7.08 12.90 -12.87
N PRO A 198 6.58 13.94 -12.20
CA PRO A 198 6.52 13.95 -10.74
C PRO A 198 5.68 12.78 -10.23
N ARG A 199 6.21 12.08 -9.23
CA ARG A 199 5.50 10.99 -8.51
C ARG A 199 4.37 11.53 -7.64
N VAL A 200 4.48 12.79 -7.21
CA VAL A 200 3.52 13.48 -6.36
C VAL A 200 3.13 14.80 -7.02
N ILE A 201 1.85 14.98 -7.30
CA ILE A 201 1.25 16.18 -7.86
C ILE A 201 0.34 16.81 -6.80
N PRO A 202 0.82 17.80 -6.03
CA PRO A 202 0.03 18.47 -5.02
C PRO A 202 -1.01 19.41 -5.65
N THR A 203 -1.96 19.89 -4.83
CA THR A 203 -2.85 20.99 -5.22
C THR A 203 -2.00 22.19 -5.69
N PRO A 204 -2.25 22.74 -6.88
CA PRO A 204 -1.45 23.84 -7.38
C PRO A 204 -1.73 25.12 -6.57
N LEU A 205 -0.67 25.90 -6.29
CA LEU A 205 -0.79 27.22 -5.62
C LEU A 205 -1.51 28.28 -6.50
N HIS A 206 -1.66 28.00 -7.79
CA HIS A 206 -2.32 28.85 -8.79
C HIS A 206 -3.28 28.00 -9.63
N ALA A 207 -4.11 28.62 -10.47
CA ALA A 207 -4.99 27.93 -11.43
C ALA A 207 -4.20 27.28 -12.58
N GLN A 208 -3.25 26.38 -12.25
CA GLN A 208 -2.48 25.61 -13.22
C GLN A 208 -3.23 24.34 -13.57
N ASN A 209 -3.21 24.00 -14.85
CA ASN A 209 -3.81 22.77 -15.33
C ASN A 209 -2.92 21.57 -14.98
N LEU A 210 -3.52 20.39 -14.82
CA LEU A 210 -2.77 19.16 -14.62
C LEU A 210 -1.77 18.90 -15.76
N THR A 211 -2.16 19.19 -17.01
CA THR A 211 -1.32 19.07 -18.20
C THR A 211 -0.04 19.90 -18.11
N ASP A 212 -0.10 21.10 -17.51
CA ASP A 212 1.05 21.99 -17.37
C ASP A 212 2.13 21.40 -16.45
N LYS A 213 1.75 20.51 -15.52
CA LYS A 213 2.65 19.84 -14.57
C LYS A 213 3.42 18.69 -15.20
N ILE A 214 2.92 18.13 -16.29
CA ILE A 214 3.43 16.88 -16.89
C ILE A 214 3.77 17.08 -18.36
N ALA A 215 3.82 18.33 -18.84
CA ALA A 215 4.01 18.65 -20.24
C ALA A 215 5.35 18.13 -20.80
N LEU A 216 5.29 17.54 -22.00
CA LEU A 216 6.48 17.20 -22.78
C LEU A 216 7.27 18.46 -23.10
N SER A 217 8.57 18.39 -22.90
CA SER A 217 9.53 19.45 -23.18
C SER A 217 10.47 19.02 -24.30
N VAL A 218 10.82 19.95 -25.18
CA VAL A 218 11.73 19.74 -26.30
C VAL A 218 13.03 20.49 -26.04
N ARG A 219 14.17 19.80 -26.09
CA ARG A 219 15.50 20.43 -26.06
C ARG A 219 15.96 20.73 -27.49
N TYR A 220 16.50 21.91 -27.69
CA TYR A 220 17.08 22.32 -28.98
C TYR A 220 18.28 23.25 -28.75
N ILE A 221 19.22 23.26 -29.71
CA ILE A 221 20.31 24.23 -29.74
C ILE A 221 19.79 25.50 -30.41
N ASN A 222 20.03 26.64 -29.77
CA ASN A 222 19.79 27.92 -30.41
C ASN A 222 21.00 28.31 -31.28
N ASP A 223 20.82 28.27 -32.61
CA ASP A 223 21.87 28.56 -33.60
C ASP A 223 22.54 29.92 -33.43
N THR A 224 21.87 30.90 -32.79
CA THR A 224 22.44 32.24 -32.58
C THR A 224 23.37 32.34 -31.37
N GLU A 225 23.25 31.45 -30.39
CA GLU A 225 23.99 31.53 -29.12
C GLU A 225 24.76 30.24 -28.79
N GLY A 226 24.53 29.15 -29.51
CA GLY A 226 25.07 27.82 -29.18
C GLY A 226 24.57 27.27 -27.84
N THR A 227 23.54 27.90 -27.24
CA THR A 227 23.00 27.53 -25.94
C THR A 227 21.81 26.59 -26.06
N MET A 228 21.75 25.57 -25.19
CA MET A 228 20.64 24.64 -25.13
C MET A 228 19.43 25.32 -24.48
N LYS A 229 18.31 25.34 -25.21
CA LYS A 229 17.03 25.91 -24.73
C LYS A 229 15.97 24.82 -24.68
N THR A 230 14.98 25.03 -23.81
CA THR A 230 13.85 24.11 -23.63
C THR A 230 12.53 24.80 -23.99
N LEU A 231 11.72 24.15 -24.82
CA LEU A 231 10.34 24.56 -25.12
C LEU A 231 9.37 23.56 -24.50
N ARG A 232 8.42 24.05 -23.69
CA ARG A 232 7.32 23.22 -23.19
C ARG A 232 6.23 23.12 -24.25
N SER A 233 5.79 21.90 -24.52
CA SER A 233 4.66 21.60 -25.39
C SER A 233 3.33 21.67 -24.62
N GLU A 234 2.23 21.64 -25.35
CA GLU A 234 0.88 21.47 -24.77
C GLU A 234 0.51 19.98 -24.58
N LEU A 235 1.38 19.07 -25.05
CA LEU A 235 1.15 17.64 -24.97
C LEU A 235 1.60 17.08 -23.61
N PRO A 236 0.79 16.25 -22.95
CA PRO A 236 1.19 15.61 -21.70
C PRO A 236 2.24 14.52 -21.95
N GLY A 237 3.18 14.37 -21.01
CA GLY A 237 4.02 13.21 -20.88
C GLY A 237 3.24 11.99 -20.40
N GLN A 238 3.82 10.80 -20.59
CA GLN A 238 3.12 9.54 -20.39
C GLN A 238 3.63 8.77 -19.17
N TYR A 239 2.76 8.50 -18.21
CA TYR A 239 3.10 7.71 -17.01
C TYR A 239 3.02 6.20 -17.27
N SER A 240 3.43 5.72 -18.44
CA SER A 240 3.41 4.28 -18.73
C SER A 240 4.41 3.55 -17.85
N GLY A 241 4.02 2.43 -17.23
CA GLY A 241 4.92 1.70 -16.36
C GLY A 241 5.22 2.43 -15.04
N ALA A 242 4.34 3.31 -14.57
CA ALA A 242 4.69 4.28 -13.53
C ALA A 242 3.62 4.41 -12.44
N VAL A 243 3.93 5.23 -11.42
CA VAL A 243 3.08 5.49 -10.26
C VAL A 243 3.00 6.99 -10.01
N VAL A 244 1.79 7.49 -9.77
CA VAL A 244 1.54 8.90 -9.44
C VAL A 244 0.50 9.06 -8.33
N LEU A 245 0.79 9.96 -7.39
CA LEU A 245 -0.13 10.50 -6.40
C LEU A 245 -0.63 11.87 -6.88
N ILE A 246 -1.94 12.04 -6.94
CA ILE A 246 -2.58 13.29 -7.34
C ILE A 246 -3.54 13.73 -6.25
N ASP A 247 -3.43 14.99 -5.85
CA ASP A 247 -4.43 15.63 -5.01
C ASP A 247 -5.65 16.03 -5.85
N GLY A 248 -6.64 15.15 -5.90
CA GLY A 248 -7.76 15.28 -6.83
C GLY A 248 -8.73 16.42 -6.51
N ASN A 249 -8.61 17.09 -5.36
CA ASN A 249 -9.38 18.31 -5.08
C ASN A 249 -8.79 19.56 -5.77
N GLY A 250 -7.52 19.50 -6.18
CA GLY A 250 -6.82 20.63 -6.81
C GLY A 250 -7.10 20.81 -8.30
N PHE A 251 -7.81 19.89 -8.94
CA PHE A 251 -7.98 19.85 -10.40
C PHE A 251 -9.43 19.62 -10.81
N LEU A 252 -9.77 20.02 -12.04
CA LEU A 252 -11.09 19.80 -12.61
C LEU A 252 -11.32 18.31 -12.90
N ASN A 253 -12.52 17.79 -12.61
CA ASN A 253 -12.87 16.39 -12.89
C ASN A 253 -12.61 15.97 -14.35
N ALA A 254 -12.83 16.88 -15.31
CA ALA A 254 -12.57 16.61 -16.73
C ALA A 254 -11.08 16.33 -16.99
N GLN A 255 -10.18 17.08 -16.35
CA GLN A 255 -8.73 16.88 -16.47
C GLN A 255 -8.29 15.56 -15.83
N LEU A 256 -8.87 15.21 -14.68
CA LEU A 256 -8.57 13.96 -13.99
C LEU A 256 -9.09 12.75 -14.78
N ALA A 257 -10.27 12.86 -15.40
CA ALA A 257 -10.82 11.84 -16.29
C ALA A 257 -9.99 11.68 -17.58
N GLU A 258 -9.52 12.78 -18.16
CA GLU A 258 -8.62 12.77 -19.32
C GLU A 258 -7.26 12.16 -18.98
N PHE A 259 -6.66 12.55 -17.85
CA PHE A 259 -5.43 11.95 -17.35
C PHE A 259 -5.59 10.44 -17.14
N GLN A 260 -6.71 10.02 -16.54
CA GLN A 260 -7.03 8.60 -16.41
C GLN A 260 -7.10 7.94 -17.79
N LYS A 261 -7.83 8.50 -18.74
CA LYS A 261 -7.98 7.91 -20.08
C LYS A 261 -6.62 7.69 -20.76
N HIS A 262 -5.68 8.63 -20.63
CA HIS A 262 -4.38 8.55 -21.30
C HIS A 262 -3.35 7.69 -20.54
N ASN A 263 -3.46 7.56 -19.22
CA ASN A 263 -2.47 6.84 -18.39
C ASN A 263 -3.01 5.50 -17.87
N ILE A 264 -3.46 4.64 -18.78
CA ILE A 264 -4.04 3.32 -18.42
C ILE A 264 -3.04 2.34 -17.82
N TRP A 265 -1.75 2.49 -18.11
CA TRP A 265 -0.67 1.66 -17.56
C TRP A 265 0.01 2.27 -16.33
N CYS A 266 -0.57 3.33 -15.76
CA CYS A 266 -0.10 3.99 -14.55
C CYS A 266 -0.94 3.57 -13.35
N THR A 267 -0.31 3.19 -12.23
CA THR A 267 -1.03 3.14 -10.96
C THR A 267 -1.26 4.56 -10.46
N GLN A 268 -2.53 4.91 -10.25
CA GLN A 268 -2.94 6.26 -9.89
C GLN A 268 -3.52 6.27 -8.48
N VAL A 269 -2.95 7.09 -7.59
CA VAL A 269 -3.47 7.29 -6.24
C VAL A 269 -4.09 8.68 -6.18
N PHE A 270 -5.41 8.77 -6.00
CA PHE A 270 -6.09 10.04 -5.86
C PHE A 270 -6.43 10.33 -4.41
N PHE A 271 -5.83 11.38 -3.86
CA PHE A 271 -6.19 11.92 -2.55
C PHE A 271 -7.35 12.91 -2.68
N ARG A 272 -8.29 12.91 -1.72
CA ARG A 272 -9.45 13.84 -1.70
C ARG A 272 -10.37 13.81 -2.92
N LEU A 273 -10.35 12.73 -3.71
CA LEU A 273 -11.29 12.51 -4.81
C LEU A 273 -12.25 11.35 -4.46
N PRO A 274 -13.54 11.62 -4.24
CA PRO A 274 -14.52 10.57 -3.98
C PRO A 274 -14.63 9.59 -5.15
N ALA A 275 -14.74 8.28 -4.84
CA ALA A 275 -14.94 7.22 -5.83
C ALA A 275 -16.15 7.47 -6.75
N SER A 276 -17.20 8.14 -6.25
CA SER A 276 -18.40 8.49 -7.04
C SER A 276 -18.13 9.47 -8.19
N LYS A 277 -16.98 10.16 -8.18
CA LYS A 277 -16.55 11.07 -9.26
C LYS A 277 -15.61 10.40 -10.25
N MET A 278 -15.27 9.14 -10.03
CA MET A 278 -14.35 8.39 -10.88
C MET A 278 -15.11 7.65 -11.99
N PRO A 279 -14.59 7.66 -13.23
CA PRO A 279 -15.14 6.87 -14.33
C PRO A 279 -14.88 5.37 -14.18
N VAL A 280 -13.89 4.99 -13.36
CA VAL A 280 -13.53 3.60 -13.06
C VAL A 280 -13.66 3.37 -11.56
N ASP A 281 -14.20 2.22 -11.17
CA ASP A 281 -14.25 1.83 -9.75
C ASP A 281 -12.82 1.82 -9.19
N PRO A 282 -12.48 2.54 -8.11
CA PRO A 282 -11.15 2.52 -7.50
C PRO A 282 -11.02 1.47 -6.38
N LEU A 283 -9.81 1.21 -5.92
CA LEU A 283 -9.55 0.52 -4.65
C LEU A 283 -9.55 1.59 -3.54
N PRO A 284 -10.51 1.56 -2.60
CA PRO A 284 -10.51 2.51 -1.49
C PRO A 284 -9.36 2.19 -0.54
N LEU A 285 -8.64 3.24 -0.11
CA LEU A 285 -7.65 3.17 0.97
C LEU A 285 -8.25 3.72 2.26
N ASP A 286 -8.14 2.98 3.37
CA ASP A 286 -8.48 3.50 4.69
C ASP A 286 -7.38 4.44 5.21
N ALA A 287 -7.51 5.72 4.87
CA ALA A 287 -6.54 6.74 5.28
C ALA A 287 -6.38 6.90 6.80
N ARG A 288 -7.24 6.28 7.63
CA ARG A 288 -7.09 6.27 9.09
C ARG A 288 -5.95 5.36 9.54
N ILE A 289 -5.63 4.30 8.82
CA ILE A 289 -4.51 3.43 9.23
C ILE A 289 -3.17 4.13 9.04
N LEU A 290 -3.09 5.05 8.08
CA LEU A 290 -1.88 5.79 7.74
C LEU A 290 -1.42 6.74 8.85
N THR A 291 -2.31 7.12 9.78
CA THR A 291 -1.93 7.96 10.92
C THR A 291 -1.00 7.23 11.90
N LYS A 292 -0.90 5.89 11.79
CA LYS A 292 -0.02 5.04 12.59
C LYS A 292 1.27 4.65 11.87
N CYS A 293 1.46 5.12 10.64
CA CYS A 293 2.56 4.70 9.78
C CYS A 293 3.91 5.15 10.37
N SER A 294 4.75 4.20 10.77
CA SER A 294 6.19 4.44 10.90
C SER A 294 6.80 4.59 9.51
N LEU A 295 7.81 5.43 9.33
CA LEU A 295 8.53 5.61 8.04
C LEU A 295 10.00 5.17 8.15
N ASP A 296 10.29 4.30 9.11
CA ASP A 296 11.63 3.78 9.41
C ASP A 296 12.00 2.59 8.51
N TRP A 297 12.31 2.88 7.23
CA TRP A 297 12.85 1.92 6.26
C TRP A 297 13.79 2.59 5.25
N ASP A 298 14.62 1.78 4.59
CA ASP A 298 15.55 2.25 3.56
C ASP A 298 14.82 2.52 2.22
N GLY A 299 14.31 3.74 2.06
CA GLY A 299 13.67 4.18 0.81
C GLY A 299 14.61 4.17 -0.41
N THR A 300 15.91 4.37 -0.22
CA THR A 300 16.87 4.34 -1.35
C THR A 300 17.04 2.92 -1.88
N LEU A 301 17.08 1.93 -0.97
CA LEU A 301 17.09 0.52 -1.32
C LEU A 301 15.82 0.14 -2.09
N MET A 302 14.65 0.58 -1.62
CA MET A 302 13.36 0.29 -2.26
C MET A 302 13.28 0.83 -3.69
N GLN A 303 13.65 2.09 -3.89
CA GLN A 303 13.65 2.71 -5.22
C GLN A 303 14.62 1.98 -6.17
N THR A 304 15.80 1.62 -5.68
CA THR A 304 16.80 0.88 -6.46
C THR A 304 16.27 -0.50 -6.86
N ALA A 305 15.66 -1.24 -5.93
CA ALA A 305 15.07 -2.54 -6.19
C ALA A 305 13.91 -2.46 -7.20
N ILE A 306 13.04 -1.46 -7.08
CA ILE A 306 11.89 -1.28 -8.00
C ILE A 306 12.35 -0.80 -9.37
N ALA A 307 13.35 0.08 -9.45
CA ALA A 307 13.97 0.45 -10.72
C ALA A 307 14.62 -0.76 -11.40
N ALA A 308 15.27 -1.66 -10.66
CA ALA A 308 15.78 -2.92 -11.20
C ALA A 308 14.64 -3.84 -11.67
N PHE A 309 13.60 -4.02 -10.85
CA PHE A 309 12.41 -4.82 -11.19
C PHE A 309 11.76 -4.37 -12.49
N SER A 310 11.58 -3.05 -12.68
CA SER A 310 10.97 -2.47 -13.88
C SER A 310 11.75 -2.72 -15.18
N LYS A 311 13.07 -2.97 -15.09
CA LYS A 311 13.96 -3.23 -16.24
C LYS A 311 13.99 -4.71 -16.62
N ILE A 312 13.60 -5.59 -15.70
CA ILE A 312 13.63 -7.04 -15.94
C ILE A 312 12.49 -7.38 -16.90
N HIS A 313 12.88 -7.75 -18.11
CA HIS A 313 11.96 -8.17 -19.15
C HIS A 313 11.28 -9.46 -18.68
N LEU A 314 10.04 -9.31 -18.21
CA LEU A 314 9.33 -10.34 -17.46
C LEU A 314 9.20 -11.64 -18.28
N TYR A 315 9.52 -12.72 -17.56
CA TYR A 315 9.91 -14.06 -17.99
C TYR A 315 8.99 -14.81 -18.96
N LYS A 316 9.53 -15.94 -19.44
CA LYS A 316 9.04 -16.87 -20.48
C LYS A 316 7.52 -17.15 -20.45
N LYS A 317 6.88 -17.01 -21.63
CA LYS A 317 5.45 -17.31 -21.93
C LYS A 317 4.91 -18.63 -21.34
N LYS A 318 5.77 -19.64 -21.12
CA LYS A 318 5.35 -21.02 -20.81
C LYS A 318 4.75 -21.19 -19.41
N LYS A 319 5.00 -20.29 -18.44
CA LYS A 319 4.50 -20.39 -17.06
C LYS A 319 3.31 -19.47 -16.72
N PHE A 320 3.02 -18.45 -17.53
CA PHE A 320 2.02 -17.44 -17.15
C PHE A 320 0.60 -18.01 -16.97
N ARG A 321 0.20 -19.01 -17.76
CA ARG A 321 -1.11 -19.67 -17.61
C ARG A 321 -1.26 -20.37 -16.25
N GLU A 322 -0.20 -21.00 -15.75
CA GLU A 322 -0.19 -21.67 -14.45
C GLU A 322 -0.31 -20.64 -13.32
N ILE A 323 0.47 -19.55 -13.42
CA ILE A 323 0.42 -18.43 -12.49
C ILE A 323 -0.98 -17.79 -12.47
N LEU A 324 -1.59 -17.56 -13.63
CA LEU A 324 -2.95 -17.04 -13.74
C LEU A 324 -3.98 -17.97 -13.09
N SER A 325 -3.88 -19.27 -13.36
CA SER A 325 -4.79 -20.27 -12.78
C SER A 325 -4.67 -20.30 -11.25
N SER A 326 -3.43 -20.21 -10.73
CA SER A 326 -3.15 -20.10 -9.30
C SER A 326 -3.75 -18.83 -8.69
N ALA A 327 -3.57 -17.67 -9.33
CA ALA A 327 -4.15 -16.39 -8.86
C ALA A 327 -5.68 -16.41 -8.84
N GLN A 328 -6.32 -16.97 -9.87
CA GLN A 328 -7.77 -17.12 -9.93
C GLN A 328 -8.30 -18.04 -8.82
N GLU A 329 -7.62 -19.15 -8.55
CA GLU A 329 -7.97 -20.08 -7.48
C GLU A 329 -7.80 -19.46 -6.09
N LYS A 330 -6.72 -18.70 -5.85
CA LYS A 330 -6.51 -17.93 -4.61
C LYS A 330 -7.67 -16.95 -4.35
N VAL A 331 -8.08 -16.18 -5.36
CA VAL A 331 -9.23 -15.25 -5.26
C VAL A 331 -10.54 -16.00 -4.98
N LYS A 332 -10.74 -17.16 -5.62
CA LYS A 332 -11.92 -18.01 -5.41
C LYS A 332 -11.97 -18.55 -3.98
N ARG A 333 -10.84 -19.04 -3.44
CA ARG A 333 -10.72 -19.52 -2.05
C ARG A 333 -10.94 -18.42 -1.03
N TYR A 334 -10.37 -17.24 -1.26
CA TYR A 334 -10.63 -16.07 -0.41
C TYR A 334 -12.12 -15.74 -0.36
N SER A 335 -12.74 -15.66 -1.55
CA SER A 335 -14.16 -15.34 -1.74
C SER A 335 -15.12 -16.36 -1.12
N SER A 336 -14.73 -17.64 -1.04
CA SER A 336 -15.56 -18.67 -0.39
C SER A 336 -15.47 -18.62 1.14
N ARG A 337 -14.32 -18.20 1.68
CA ARG A 337 -14.10 -18.05 3.13
C ARG A 337 -14.64 -16.73 3.68
N HIS A 338 -14.72 -15.70 2.83
CA HIS A 338 -15.18 -14.35 3.20
C HIS A 338 -16.42 -13.96 2.40
N SER A 339 -17.57 -14.56 2.73
CA SER A 339 -18.82 -14.35 1.98
C SER A 339 -19.33 -12.91 2.02
N SER A 340 -19.07 -12.17 3.12
CA SER A 340 -19.40 -10.75 3.28
C SER A 340 -18.55 -9.82 2.39
N ASP A 341 -17.29 -10.21 2.14
CA ASP A 341 -16.28 -9.39 1.46
C ASP A 341 -15.86 -10.01 0.11
N ARG A 342 -16.79 -10.74 -0.50
CA ARG A 342 -16.56 -11.50 -1.72
C ARG A 342 -16.02 -10.61 -2.83
N LEU A 343 -14.99 -11.09 -3.52
CA LEU A 343 -14.41 -10.38 -4.67
C LEU A 343 -15.20 -10.74 -5.93
N ILE A 344 -15.90 -9.74 -6.49
CA ILE A 344 -16.74 -9.88 -7.69
C ILE A 344 -16.46 -8.74 -8.69
N GLY A 345 -16.82 -8.94 -9.96
CA GLY A 345 -16.67 -7.94 -11.02
C GLY A 345 -15.26 -7.37 -11.13
N GLN A 346 -15.14 -6.06 -11.35
CA GLN A 346 -13.84 -5.38 -11.50
C GLN A 346 -12.93 -5.54 -10.29
N LYS A 347 -13.50 -5.60 -9.07
CA LYS A 347 -12.71 -5.81 -7.84
C LYS A 347 -11.97 -7.15 -7.90
N LYS A 348 -12.63 -8.21 -8.38
CA LYS A 348 -12.00 -9.53 -8.57
C LYS A 348 -10.80 -9.45 -9.51
N ASP A 349 -10.96 -8.78 -10.66
CA ASP A 349 -9.93 -8.72 -11.69
C ASP A 349 -8.70 -7.93 -11.24
N LYS A 350 -8.91 -6.86 -10.47
CA LYS A 350 -7.82 -6.13 -9.81
C LYS A 350 -7.04 -7.00 -8.84
N TYR A 351 -7.70 -7.76 -7.98
CA TYR A 351 -6.98 -8.66 -7.05
C TYR A 351 -6.26 -9.79 -7.78
N ILE A 352 -6.78 -10.26 -8.92
CA ILE A 352 -6.02 -11.18 -9.81
C ILE A 352 -4.75 -10.48 -10.31
N GLN A 353 -4.85 -9.24 -10.80
CA GLN A 353 -3.69 -8.46 -11.26
C GLN A 353 -2.66 -8.21 -10.16
N LEU A 354 -3.10 -7.92 -8.92
CA LEU A 354 -2.20 -7.78 -7.77
C LEU A 354 -1.49 -9.10 -7.45
N LEU A 355 -2.20 -10.24 -7.48
CA LEU A 355 -1.57 -11.55 -7.29
C LEU A 355 -0.58 -11.89 -8.41
N LEU A 356 -0.91 -11.58 -9.67
CA LEU A 356 0.03 -11.75 -10.79
C LEU A 356 1.28 -10.87 -10.61
N THR A 357 1.10 -9.65 -10.10
CA THR A 357 2.20 -8.74 -9.76
C THR A 357 3.08 -9.31 -8.66
N ILE A 358 2.48 -9.87 -7.59
CA ILE A 358 3.21 -10.59 -6.53
C ILE A 358 4.04 -11.72 -7.10
N GLU A 359 3.49 -12.50 -8.03
CA GLU A 359 4.19 -13.65 -8.62
C GLU A 359 5.38 -13.21 -9.49
N CYS A 360 5.23 -12.14 -10.27
CA CYS A 360 6.34 -11.52 -11.01
C CYS A 360 7.39 -10.93 -10.07
N PHE A 361 6.97 -10.30 -8.99
CA PHE A 361 7.87 -9.66 -8.03
C PHE A 361 8.63 -10.70 -7.21
N ALA A 362 7.98 -11.79 -6.82
CA ALA A 362 8.62 -12.91 -6.11
C ALA A 362 9.69 -13.59 -6.99
N ASP A 363 9.45 -13.73 -8.30
CA ASP A 363 10.47 -14.21 -9.24
C ASP A 363 11.69 -13.28 -9.28
N PHE A 364 11.48 -11.97 -9.28
CA PHE A 364 12.56 -10.98 -9.23
C PHE A 364 13.34 -11.06 -7.92
N VAL A 365 12.67 -10.99 -6.78
CA VAL A 365 13.35 -10.99 -5.48
C VAL A 365 14.10 -12.30 -5.25
N ALA A 366 13.54 -13.44 -5.67
CA ALA A 366 14.22 -14.74 -5.61
C ALA A 366 15.44 -14.87 -6.54
N SER A 367 15.63 -13.92 -7.47
CA SER A 367 16.83 -13.84 -8.31
C SER A 367 17.96 -13.03 -7.68
N LEU A 368 17.68 -12.32 -6.58
CA LEU A 368 18.68 -11.54 -5.85
C LEU A 368 19.57 -12.47 -4.99
N PRO A 369 20.83 -12.10 -4.73
CA PRO A 369 21.68 -12.80 -3.77
C PRO A 369 21.01 -12.97 -2.40
N ASN A 370 21.23 -14.12 -1.75
CA ASN A 370 20.73 -14.43 -0.41
C ASN A 370 19.21 -14.34 -0.22
N SER A 371 18.40 -14.31 -1.27
CA SER A 371 16.94 -14.20 -1.17
C SER A 371 16.26 -15.48 -0.66
N PRO A 372 15.12 -15.39 0.03
CA PRO A 372 14.24 -16.53 0.28
C PRO A 372 13.74 -17.17 -1.04
N SER A 373 13.20 -18.38 -0.95
CA SER A 373 12.71 -19.04 -2.16
C SER A 373 11.50 -18.34 -2.74
N ARG A 374 11.39 -18.35 -4.07
CA ARG A 374 10.26 -17.79 -4.81
C ARG A 374 8.90 -18.25 -4.28
N ASN A 375 8.77 -19.53 -3.93
CA ASN A 375 7.49 -20.10 -3.49
C ASN A 375 7.10 -19.61 -2.09
N GLU A 376 8.07 -19.44 -1.19
CA GLU A 376 7.83 -18.87 0.14
C GLU A 376 7.38 -17.41 0.03
N LEU A 377 8.08 -16.60 -0.76
CA LEU A 377 7.73 -15.19 -0.99
C LEU A 377 6.33 -15.05 -1.60
N ALA A 378 6.05 -15.79 -2.67
CA ALA A 378 4.75 -15.72 -3.35
C ALA A 378 3.60 -16.19 -2.45
N ALA A 379 3.80 -17.23 -1.63
CA ALA A 379 2.80 -17.72 -0.70
C ALA A 379 2.53 -16.72 0.42
N GLU A 380 3.59 -16.19 1.04
CA GLU A 380 3.50 -15.23 2.13
C GLU A 380 2.81 -13.95 1.67
N TRP A 381 3.28 -13.31 0.60
CA TRP A 381 2.70 -12.07 0.09
C TRP A 381 1.27 -12.23 -0.42
N SER A 382 0.95 -13.38 -1.03
CA SER A 382 -0.44 -13.68 -1.41
C SER A 382 -1.34 -13.78 -0.18
N TYR A 383 -0.87 -14.41 0.89
CA TYR A 383 -1.61 -14.51 2.14
C TYR A 383 -1.79 -13.13 2.80
N LEU A 384 -0.74 -12.30 2.83
CA LEU A 384 -0.83 -10.94 3.37
C LEU A 384 -1.84 -10.08 2.60
N LEU A 385 -1.90 -10.21 1.27
CA LEU A 385 -2.88 -9.50 0.44
C LEU A 385 -4.31 -10.03 0.61
N LEU A 386 -4.47 -11.36 0.67
CA LEU A 386 -5.76 -12.05 0.79
C LEU A 386 -5.70 -13.15 1.85
N PRO A 387 -5.90 -12.80 3.14
CA PRO A 387 -5.83 -13.76 4.23
C PRO A 387 -6.74 -14.97 3.99
N GLY A 388 -6.16 -16.16 4.10
CA GLY A 388 -6.86 -17.42 3.84
C GLY A 388 -7.05 -17.78 2.36
N CYS A 389 -6.43 -17.10 1.39
CA CYS A 389 -6.41 -17.55 -0.01
C CYS A 389 -5.56 -18.82 -0.23
N CYS A 390 -4.58 -19.04 0.64
CA CYS A 390 -3.72 -20.21 0.71
C CYS A 390 -3.38 -20.51 2.17
N ASP A 391 -2.75 -21.65 2.42
CA ASP A 391 -2.22 -21.96 3.74
C ASP A 391 -1.02 -21.04 3.99
N ARG A 392 -0.98 -20.41 5.16
CA ARG A 392 0.16 -19.60 5.55
C ARG A 392 1.27 -20.50 6.09
N PRO A 393 2.54 -20.30 5.70
CA PRO A 393 3.65 -20.86 6.45
C PRO A 393 3.53 -20.45 7.92
N ARG A 394 3.56 -21.41 8.86
CA ARG A 394 3.56 -21.08 10.29
C ARG A 394 4.88 -20.39 10.62
N GLN A 395 4.80 -19.21 11.22
CA GLN A 395 5.97 -18.57 11.82
C GLN A 395 6.32 -19.37 13.08
N THR A 396 7.51 -19.95 13.11
CA THR A 396 8.01 -20.74 14.24
C THR A 396 8.77 -19.89 15.26
N CYS A 397 8.98 -18.59 14.97
CA CYS A 397 9.63 -17.66 15.88
C CYS A 397 8.71 -17.30 17.08
N PRO A 398 9.32 -16.86 18.20
CA PRO A 398 8.61 -16.26 19.33
C PRO A 398 7.64 -15.17 18.88
N LEU A 399 6.58 -14.95 19.65
CA LEU A 399 5.50 -14.02 19.30
C LEU A 399 6.06 -12.64 18.96
N GLU A 400 7.00 -12.15 19.77
CA GLU A 400 7.64 -10.83 19.69
C GLU A 400 8.38 -10.62 18.36
N GLU A 401 8.94 -11.71 17.83
CA GLU A 401 9.66 -11.76 16.56
C GLU A 401 8.73 -11.98 15.37
N ARG A 402 7.44 -12.26 15.59
CA ARG A 402 6.47 -12.43 14.50
C ARG A 402 6.28 -11.11 13.76
N THR A 403 6.32 -11.23 12.45
CA THR A 403 6.19 -10.09 11.54
C THR A 403 4.72 -9.73 11.26
N SER A 404 3.78 -10.55 11.71
CA SER A 404 2.34 -10.30 11.63
C SER A 404 1.59 -11.15 12.63
N ILE A 405 0.45 -10.67 13.10
CA ILE A 405 -0.42 -11.39 14.03
C ILE A 405 -1.72 -11.75 13.32
N THR A 406 -2.02 -13.04 13.31
CA THR A 406 -3.25 -13.64 12.75
C THR A 406 -4.10 -14.25 13.86
N GLN A 407 -5.31 -14.71 13.50
CA GLN A 407 -6.16 -15.46 14.42
C GLN A 407 -5.50 -16.72 15.00
N ALA A 408 -4.54 -17.32 14.29
CA ALA A 408 -3.80 -18.48 14.80
C ALA A 408 -2.88 -18.12 15.99
N ASP A 409 -2.45 -16.86 16.06
CA ASP A 409 -1.55 -16.33 17.08
C ASP A 409 -2.32 -15.78 18.30
N TYR A 410 -3.63 -15.55 18.16
CA TYR A 410 -4.48 -14.99 19.21
C TYR A 410 -4.49 -15.79 20.52
N PRO A 411 -4.48 -17.15 20.54
CA PRO A 411 -4.35 -17.89 21.79
C PRO A 411 -3.06 -17.57 22.55
N ASP A 412 -1.92 -17.56 21.85
CA ASP A 412 -0.60 -17.28 22.44
C ASP A 412 -0.54 -15.83 22.95
N LEU A 413 -0.99 -14.88 22.12
CA LEU A 413 -1.06 -13.45 22.49
C LEU A 413 -1.98 -13.21 23.69
N TRP A 414 -3.15 -13.87 23.72
CA TRP A 414 -4.08 -13.77 24.83
C TRP A 414 -3.45 -14.29 26.13
N GLN A 415 -2.80 -15.44 26.08
CA GLN A 415 -2.11 -15.99 27.24
C GLN A 415 -1.01 -15.04 27.75
N ALA A 416 -0.16 -14.51 26.86
CA ALA A 416 0.90 -13.57 27.24
C ALA A 416 0.33 -12.31 27.93
N GLY A 417 -0.78 -11.75 27.40
CA GLY A 417 -1.46 -10.62 28.04
C GLY A 417 -2.07 -10.97 29.39
N MET A 418 -2.66 -12.16 29.54
CA MET A 418 -3.16 -12.61 30.85
C MET A 418 -2.03 -12.80 31.86
N GLU A 419 -0.91 -13.40 31.46
CA GLU A 419 0.27 -13.52 32.32
C GLU A 419 0.78 -12.15 32.78
N ARG A 420 0.78 -11.15 31.88
CA ARG A 420 1.12 -9.76 32.24
C ARG A 420 0.17 -9.18 33.28
N LEU A 421 -1.15 -9.38 33.13
CA LEU A 421 -2.16 -8.90 34.08
C LEU A 421 -1.98 -9.47 35.51
N PHE A 422 -1.38 -10.65 35.64
CA PHE A 422 -1.08 -11.29 36.93
C PHE A 422 0.38 -11.12 37.38
N SER A 423 1.17 -10.28 36.70
CA SER A 423 2.53 -9.96 37.13
C SER A 423 2.52 -9.10 38.40
N PRO A 424 3.55 -9.18 39.27
CA PRO A 424 3.60 -8.41 40.53
C PRO A 424 3.40 -6.89 40.33
N GLU A 425 3.90 -6.37 39.20
CA GLU A 425 3.73 -4.97 38.79
C GLU A 425 2.29 -4.59 38.46
N MET A 426 1.40 -5.54 38.18
CA MET A 426 0.02 -5.26 37.75
C MET A 426 -1.00 -5.59 38.84
N LEU A 427 -0.65 -6.44 39.81
CA LEU A 427 -1.58 -6.89 40.86
C LEU A 427 -2.11 -5.76 41.75
N HIS A 428 -1.35 -4.67 41.92
CA HIS A 428 -1.79 -3.49 42.67
C HIS A 428 -2.82 -2.63 41.94
N ARG A 429 -3.10 -2.90 40.65
CA ARG A 429 -4.09 -2.16 39.84
C ARG A 429 -5.52 -2.63 40.06
N TYR A 430 -5.75 -3.62 40.92
CA TYR A 430 -7.06 -4.21 41.16
C TYR A 430 -7.55 -3.99 42.59
N GLN A 431 -8.81 -3.60 42.73
CA GLN A 431 -9.44 -3.39 44.03
C GLN A 431 -10.21 -4.63 44.47
N ALA A 432 -10.10 -5.01 45.74
CA ALA A 432 -10.92 -6.06 46.33
C ALA A 432 -12.28 -5.50 46.73
N VAL A 433 -13.38 -6.05 46.21
CA VAL A 433 -14.73 -5.50 46.41
C VAL A 433 -15.72 -6.61 46.77
N GLY A 434 -16.50 -6.37 47.82
CA GLY A 434 -17.59 -7.24 48.26
C GLY A 434 -18.73 -7.36 47.24
N ALA A 435 -19.69 -8.24 47.53
CA ALA A 435 -20.81 -8.50 46.60
C ALA A 435 -21.71 -7.27 46.33
N ASN A 436 -21.82 -6.33 47.27
CA ASN A 436 -22.73 -5.19 47.21
C ASN A 436 -22.03 -3.82 47.34
N GLU A 437 -20.70 -3.82 47.41
CA GLU A 437 -19.87 -2.61 47.56
C GLU A 437 -19.77 -1.83 46.26
N ILE A 438 -19.40 -0.55 46.40
CA ILE A 438 -19.21 0.36 45.28
C ILE A 438 -17.87 0.03 44.61
N CYS A 439 -17.88 -0.01 43.29
CA CYS A 439 -16.71 -0.12 42.44
C CYS A 439 -16.24 1.30 42.13
N ASP A 440 -15.23 1.76 42.86
CA ASP A 440 -14.64 3.09 42.64
C ASP A 440 -13.63 3.05 41.50
N ASP A 441 -13.61 4.09 40.66
CA ASP A 441 -12.71 4.18 39.51
C ASP A 441 -11.24 4.52 39.92
N VAL A 442 -11.03 4.86 41.20
CA VAL A 442 -9.73 5.20 41.81
C VAL A 442 -9.58 4.54 43.18
N PHE A 443 -8.35 4.30 43.62
CA PHE A 443 -8.12 3.75 44.95
C PHE A 443 -8.41 4.79 46.04
N PRO A 444 -9.13 4.45 47.12
CA PRO A 444 -9.42 5.39 48.22
C PRO A 444 -8.16 5.97 48.86
N ASP A 445 -7.10 5.17 48.99
CA ASP A 445 -5.84 5.55 49.62
C ASP A 445 -4.84 6.16 48.61
N GLU A 446 -5.08 5.98 47.30
CA GLU A 446 -4.21 6.45 46.21
C GLU A 446 -5.07 6.99 45.03
N PRO A 447 -5.72 8.16 45.19
CA PRO A 447 -6.70 8.67 44.22
C PRO A 447 -6.10 9.05 42.86
N GLU A 448 -4.77 9.16 42.77
CA GLU A 448 -4.04 9.41 41.52
C GLU A 448 -3.91 8.13 40.66
N GLN A 449 -4.14 6.95 41.23
CA GLN A 449 -4.09 5.68 40.53
C GLN A 449 -5.48 5.20 40.13
N ALA A 450 -5.67 4.99 38.83
CA ALA A 450 -6.88 4.39 38.28
C ALA A 450 -6.96 2.88 38.61
N VAL A 451 -8.15 2.43 38.99
CA VAL A 451 -8.46 1.01 39.21
C VAL A 451 -8.75 0.34 37.86
N TRP A 452 -8.05 -0.76 37.57
CA TRP A 452 -8.18 -1.48 36.29
C TRP A 452 -9.21 -2.61 36.36
N GLY A 453 -9.58 -3.04 37.55
CA GLY A 453 -10.53 -4.13 37.74
C GLY A 453 -10.75 -4.50 39.19
N TYR A 454 -11.60 -5.49 39.40
CA TYR A 454 -12.15 -5.81 40.72
C TYR A 454 -12.05 -7.30 41.04
N TRP A 455 -11.44 -7.62 42.19
CA TRP A 455 -11.48 -8.96 42.77
C TRP A 455 -12.83 -9.18 43.46
N ARG A 456 -13.53 -10.26 43.10
CA ARG A 456 -14.87 -10.56 43.66
C ARG A 456 -15.08 -12.05 43.88
N ASN A 457 -15.86 -12.38 44.92
CA ASN A 457 -16.41 -13.71 45.12
C ASN A 457 -17.76 -13.84 44.42
N VAL A 458 -17.84 -14.75 43.44
CA VAL A 458 -19.11 -15.06 42.78
C VAL A 458 -19.82 -16.14 43.59
N LYS A 459 -20.95 -15.77 44.21
CA LYS A 459 -21.72 -16.68 45.06
C LYS A 459 -22.28 -17.87 44.30
N LYS A 460 -22.37 -19.00 44.99
CA LYS A 460 -23.05 -20.22 44.51
C LYS A 460 -24.51 -19.89 44.17
N TYR A 461 -24.94 -20.14 42.94
CA TYR A 461 -26.35 -20.02 42.55
C TYR A 461 -26.88 -21.37 42.08
N GLY A 462 -27.81 -21.95 42.85
CA GLY A 462 -28.35 -23.28 42.60
C GLY A 462 -27.27 -24.37 42.64
N LYS A 463 -27.13 -25.13 41.54
CA LYS A 463 -26.15 -26.24 41.41
C LYS A 463 -24.73 -25.80 41.01
N ARG A 464 -24.53 -24.53 40.61
CA ARG A 464 -23.21 -24.04 40.17
C ARG A 464 -22.39 -23.59 41.37
N ALA A 465 -21.20 -24.17 41.54
CA ALA A 465 -20.24 -23.74 42.56
C ALA A 465 -19.89 -22.25 42.40
N GLY A 466 -19.69 -21.56 43.52
CA GLY A 466 -19.10 -20.23 43.49
C GLY A 466 -17.65 -20.30 42.99
N PHE A 467 -17.10 -19.16 42.59
CA PHE A 467 -15.71 -19.07 42.14
C PHE A 467 -15.12 -17.70 42.44
N ARG A 468 -13.79 -17.65 42.58
CA ARG A 468 -13.05 -16.40 42.72
C ARG A 468 -12.85 -15.78 41.35
N ALA A 469 -13.14 -14.50 41.22
CA ALA A 469 -13.20 -13.84 39.93
C ALA A 469 -12.45 -12.51 39.91
N LEU A 470 -11.82 -12.24 38.78
CA LEU A 470 -11.31 -10.91 38.42
C LEU A 470 -12.21 -10.33 37.33
N TYR A 471 -12.76 -9.15 37.61
CA TYR A 471 -13.62 -8.41 36.69
C TYR A 471 -12.82 -7.26 36.11
N ILE A 472 -12.61 -7.26 34.79
CA ILE A 472 -11.90 -6.20 34.08
C ILE A 472 -12.89 -5.56 33.10
N PRO A 473 -13.21 -4.26 33.23
CA PRO A 473 -13.99 -3.55 32.22
C PRO A 473 -13.35 -3.68 30.82
N GLU A 474 -14.14 -3.92 29.78
CA GLU A 474 -13.60 -4.03 28.42
C GLU A 474 -12.88 -2.75 27.99
N GLN A 475 -13.35 -1.59 28.46
CA GLN A 475 -12.73 -0.30 28.17
C GLN A 475 -11.28 -0.22 28.70
N THR A 476 -11.01 -0.77 29.89
CA THR A 476 -9.66 -0.83 30.44
C THR A 476 -8.71 -1.62 29.54
N LEU A 477 -9.19 -2.72 28.94
CA LEU A 477 -8.38 -3.49 27.99
C LEU A 477 -8.11 -2.70 26.70
N TYR A 478 -9.03 -1.84 26.27
CA TYR A 478 -8.83 -0.97 25.12
C TYR A 478 -7.85 0.16 25.41
N ASP A 479 -7.98 0.81 26.57
CA ASP A 479 -7.18 1.97 26.95
C ASP A 479 -5.73 1.61 27.27
N HIS A 480 -5.50 0.42 27.84
CA HIS A 480 -4.19 -0.05 28.27
C HIS A 480 -3.68 -1.25 27.47
N PHE A 481 -4.16 -1.43 26.23
CA PHE A 481 -3.80 -2.58 25.41
C PHE A 481 -2.27 -2.75 25.28
N ASP A 482 -1.58 -1.65 25.04
CA ASP A 482 -0.13 -1.59 24.79
C ASP A 482 0.70 -1.90 26.05
N GLU A 483 0.12 -1.73 27.24
CA GLU A 483 0.76 -2.06 28.52
C GLU A 483 0.54 -3.53 28.91
N ILE A 484 -0.54 -4.13 28.42
CA ILE A 484 -0.97 -5.49 28.75
C ILE A 484 -0.39 -6.50 27.76
N PHE A 485 -0.44 -6.19 26.46
CA PHE A 485 -0.06 -7.12 25.41
C PHE A 485 1.32 -6.77 24.84
N PRO A 486 2.18 -7.78 24.62
CA PRO A 486 3.53 -7.55 24.09
C PRO A 486 3.53 -7.04 22.64
N ILE A 487 2.40 -7.13 21.94
CA ILE A 487 2.28 -6.79 20.51
C ILE A 487 0.95 -6.11 20.24
N LEU A 488 1.03 -4.98 19.54
CA LEU A 488 -0.13 -4.24 19.03
C LEU A 488 -0.91 -5.08 18.02
N CYS A 489 -2.19 -5.29 18.30
CA CYS A 489 -3.15 -5.81 17.33
C CYS A 489 -4.54 -5.19 17.54
N ASP A 490 -5.48 -5.50 16.65
CA ASP A 490 -6.88 -5.11 16.86
C ASP A 490 -7.49 -5.85 18.07
N CYS A 491 -7.58 -5.14 19.20
CA CYS A 491 -8.13 -5.65 20.45
C CYS A 491 -9.58 -6.15 20.31
N TYR A 492 -10.40 -5.51 19.48
CA TYR A 492 -11.79 -5.93 19.27
C TYR A 492 -11.86 -7.29 18.58
N ASN A 493 -11.05 -7.50 17.55
CA ASN A 493 -10.97 -8.78 16.85
C ASN A 493 -10.39 -9.89 17.73
N LEU A 494 -9.36 -9.59 18.53
CA LEU A 494 -8.81 -10.50 19.53
C LEU A 494 -9.90 -10.95 20.51
N LEU A 495 -10.60 -10.01 21.16
CA LEU A 495 -11.66 -10.32 22.11
C LEU A 495 -12.81 -11.12 21.49
N LYS A 496 -13.22 -10.77 20.26
CA LYS A 496 -14.25 -11.51 19.53
C LYS A 496 -13.85 -12.96 19.29
N TYR A 497 -12.60 -13.20 18.89
CA TYR A 497 -12.07 -14.54 18.68
C TYR A 497 -11.99 -15.33 19.99
N ILE A 498 -11.39 -14.75 21.02
CA ILE A 498 -11.22 -15.41 22.33
C ILE A 498 -12.59 -15.75 22.93
N ARG A 499 -13.61 -14.88 22.82
CA ARG A 499 -14.97 -15.21 23.27
C ARG A 499 -15.62 -16.38 22.52
N LYS A 500 -15.29 -16.57 21.24
CA LYS A 500 -15.77 -17.69 20.43
C LYS A 500 -15.04 -18.98 20.77
N HIS A 501 -13.76 -18.87 21.14
CA HIS A 501 -12.86 -19.96 21.49
C HIS A 501 -12.41 -19.84 22.96
N ALA A 502 -13.38 -19.67 23.87
CA ALA A 502 -13.13 -19.25 25.24
C ALA A 502 -12.25 -20.27 25.99
N PRO A 503 -11.11 -19.84 26.58
CA PRO A 503 -10.36 -20.69 27.49
C PRO A 503 -11.20 -20.98 28.75
N ALA A 504 -10.90 -22.05 29.46
CA ALA A 504 -11.69 -22.52 30.61
C ALA A 504 -11.87 -21.46 31.71
N TYR A 505 -10.86 -20.60 31.89
CA TYR A 505 -10.89 -19.52 32.87
C TYR A 505 -11.64 -18.26 32.40
N LEU A 506 -12.06 -18.15 31.14
CA LEU A 506 -12.89 -17.02 30.70
C LEU A 506 -14.37 -17.34 30.92
N HIS A 507 -15.01 -16.60 31.81
CA HIS A 507 -16.43 -16.78 32.10
C HIS A 507 -17.31 -16.31 30.92
N THR A 508 -18.44 -16.98 30.71
CA THR A 508 -19.30 -16.78 29.52
C THR A 508 -20.11 -15.48 29.55
N ALA A 509 -20.34 -14.91 30.73
CA ALA A 509 -21.01 -13.62 30.86
C ALA A 509 -20.12 -12.49 30.32
N LYS A 510 -20.69 -11.66 29.43
CA LYS A 510 -20.00 -10.53 28.79
C LYS A 510 -20.17 -9.21 29.52
N THR A 511 -21.06 -9.18 30.50
CA THR A 511 -21.40 -7.98 31.25
C THR A 511 -21.47 -8.30 32.74
N ALA A 512 -21.06 -7.35 33.56
CA ALA A 512 -21.15 -7.42 35.01
C ALA A 512 -21.91 -6.23 35.58
N ASN A 513 -22.54 -6.42 36.74
CA ASN A 513 -23.07 -5.31 37.53
C ASN A 513 -21.92 -4.77 38.40
N LEU A 514 -21.29 -3.69 37.93
CA LEU A 514 -20.31 -2.92 38.67
C LEU A 514 -21.06 -1.70 39.23
N ARG A 515 -21.16 -1.62 40.54
CA ARG A 515 -22.02 -0.62 41.20
C ARG A 515 -21.21 0.66 41.37
N VAL A 516 -21.42 1.65 40.51
CA VAL A 516 -20.70 2.93 40.58
C VAL A 516 -21.49 3.91 41.45
N ALA A 517 -20.81 4.79 42.19
CA ALA A 517 -21.41 5.69 43.19
C ALA A 517 -22.60 6.53 42.65
N CYS A 518 -22.60 6.85 41.36
CA CYS A 518 -23.57 7.76 40.73
C CYS A 518 -24.75 7.06 40.03
N ASP A 519 -24.72 5.74 39.82
CA ASP A 519 -25.78 5.02 39.09
C ASP A 519 -25.97 3.60 39.63
N HIS A 520 -27.10 3.37 40.29
CA HIS A 520 -27.45 2.05 40.80
C HIS A 520 -27.86 1.15 39.62
N HIS A 521 -26.90 0.31 39.19
CA HIS A 521 -27.05 -0.82 38.25
C HIS A 521 -26.74 -0.55 36.77
N ARG A 522 -25.53 -0.08 36.47
CA ARG A 522 -25.01 -0.12 35.08
C ARG A 522 -24.44 -1.51 34.77
N GLN A 523 -25.07 -2.22 33.85
CA GLN A 523 -24.42 -3.39 33.23
C GLN A 523 -23.24 -2.89 32.40
N THR A 524 -22.03 -3.27 32.82
CA THR A 524 -20.79 -2.85 32.19
C THR A 524 -20.22 -4.01 31.40
N PRO A 525 -19.84 -3.84 30.11
CA PRO A 525 -19.10 -4.84 29.36
C PRO A 525 -17.79 -5.19 30.07
N CYS A 526 -17.60 -6.47 30.39
CA CYS A 526 -16.47 -6.94 31.19
C CYS A 526 -15.90 -8.26 30.67
N ILE A 527 -14.61 -8.43 30.94
CA ILE A 527 -13.89 -9.69 30.90
C ILE A 527 -13.91 -10.23 32.33
N ILE A 528 -14.49 -11.41 32.51
CA ILE A 528 -14.61 -12.04 33.83
C ILE A 528 -13.74 -13.28 33.82
N LEU A 529 -12.66 -13.26 34.59
CA LEU A 529 -11.71 -14.37 34.68
C LEU A 529 -12.00 -15.19 35.95
N ARG A 530 -12.12 -16.50 35.80
CA ARG A 530 -12.24 -17.48 36.88
C ARG A 530 -10.83 -17.84 37.34
N ILE A 531 -10.42 -17.25 38.45
CA ILE A 531 -9.02 -17.28 38.91
C ILE A 531 -8.57 -18.72 39.17
N ASP A 532 -9.47 -19.53 39.74
CA ASP A 532 -9.22 -20.94 40.09
C ASP A 532 -8.91 -21.82 38.88
N ASP A 533 -9.35 -21.41 37.68
CA ASP A 533 -9.21 -22.18 36.45
C ASP A 533 -7.99 -21.73 35.59
N ILE A 534 -7.18 -20.78 36.07
CA ILE A 534 -6.02 -20.23 35.34
C ILE A 534 -4.78 -21.13 35.54
N PRO A 535 -4.24 -21.77 34.48
CA PRO A 535 -3.21 -22.78 34.63
C PRO A 535 -1.78 -22.22 34.80
N PHE A 536 -1.55 -20.96 34.45
CA PHE A 536 -0.21 -20.34 34.34
C PHE A 536 0.11 -19.33 35.45
N LEU A 537 -0.70 -19.24 36.52
CA LEU A 537 -0.42 -18.33 37.63
C LEU A 537 0.90 -18.72 38.33
N SER A 538 1.78 -17.73 38.49
CA SER A 538 3.02 -17.89 39.28
C SER A 538 2.70 -18.12 40.76
N GLN A 539 3.68 -18.65 41.50
CA GLN A 539 3.50 -18.89 42.94
C GLN A 539 3.26 -17.59 43.70
N ASP A 540 3.96 -16.52 43.34
CA ASP A 540 3.81 -15.19 43.96
C ASP A 540 2.42 -14.61 43.67
N ALA A 541 1.91 -14.76 42.44
CA ALA A 541 0.56 -14.32 42.09
C ALA A 541 -0.50 -15.09 42.90
N LYS A 542 -0.34 -16.41 43.06
CA LYS A 542 -1.24 -17.23 43.88
C LYS A 542 -1.26 -16.76 45.34
N GLN A 543 -0.09 -16.52 45.93
CA GLN A 543 0.02 -16.03 47.31
C GLN A 543 -0.63 -14.65 47.48
N HIS A 544 -0.39 -13.73 46.54
CA HIS A 544 -1.03 -12.41 46.56
C HIS A 544 -2.55 -12.52 46.47
N ILE A 545 -3.06 -13.33 45.54
CA ILE A 545 -4.50 -13.56 45.39
C ILE A 545 -5.09 -14.17 46.66
N GLU A 546 -4.44 -15.16 47.28
CA GLU A 546 -4.89 -15.74 48.55
C GLU A 546 -4.96 -14.70 49.66
N ALA A 547 -3.95 -13.84 49.77
CA ALA A 547 -3.95 -12.74 50.72
C ALA A 547 -5.14 -11.80 50.48
N VAL A 548 -5.33 -11.33 49.25
CA VAL A 548 -6.44 -10.42 48.89
C VAL A 548 -7.80 -11.02 49.24
N PHE A 549 -8.07 -12.26 48.84
CA PHE A 549 -9.36 -12.91 49.06
C PHE A 549 -9.64 -13.26 50.53
N THR A 550 -8.60 -13.33 51.38
CA THR A 550 -8.76 -13.47 52.83
C THR A 550 -9.41 -12.23 53.46
N TYR A 551 -9.22 -11.05 52.86
CA TYR A 551 -9.71 -9.77 53.39
C TYR A 551 -10.97 -9.24 52.66
N ILE A 552 -11.47 -9.92 51.63
CA ILE A 552 -12.72 -9.52 50.97
C ILE A 552 -13.92 -9.83 51.90
N PRO A 553 -14.73 -8.83 52.30
CA PRO A 553 -15.86 -9.05 53.20
C PRO A 553 -16.90 -10.01 52.63
N GLY A 554 -17.25 -11.06 53.40
CA GLY A 554 -18.28 -12.03 53.04
C GLY A 554 -17.79 -13.23 52.22
N SER A 555 -16.55 -13.68 52.48
CA SER A 555 -15.91 -14.88 51.93
C SER A 555 -16.35 -16.21 52.57
N ASP A 556 -17.28 -16.18 53.55
CA ASP A 556 -18.00 -17.33 54.10
C ASP A 556 -19.34 -17.62 53.39
#